data_AF-A0A936DEN1-F1
#
_entry.id   AF-A0A936DEN1-F1
#
_cell.length_a   1.000
_cell.length_b   1.000
_cell.length_c   1.000
_cell.angle_alpha   90.00
_cell.angle_beta   90.00
_cell.angle_gamma   90.00
#
_symmetry.space_group_name_H-M   'P 1'
#
loop_
_entity.id
_entity.type
_entity.pdbx_description
1 polymer ?
#
loop_
_entity_poly.entity_id
_entity_poly.type
_entity_poly.pdbx_seq_one_letter_code
_entity_poly.pdbx_strand_id
1 'polypeptide(L)'
;MDEKKIILVNLSKGHVGADVAHILGAIFITSITSVAFSRVDVDEGDRNPFMVYMDEIHNFTTLSLVNMFSELLKFKVGFVLVY
;
A
#
# COMPACT_ATOMS: atom_id res chain seq x y z
N MET A 1 -10.03 -3.78 -4.49
CA MET A 1 -10.48 -3.24 -3.18
C MET A 1 -12.01 -3.16 -3.09
N ASP A 2 -12.70 -3.48 -4.18
CA ASP A 2 -14.15 -3.26 -4.35
C ASP A 2 -14.98 -4.24 -3.51
N GLU A 3 -14.45 -5.45 -3.34
CA GLU A 3 -15.04 -6.50 -2.48
C GLU A 3 -14.71 -6.34 -0.99
N LYS A 4 -14.02 -5.27 -0.58
CA LYS A 4 -13.68 -4.98 0.83
C LYS A 4 -12.98 -6.13 1.57
N LYS A 5 -12.19 -6.93 0.84
CA LYS A 5 -11.42 -8.05 1.40
C LYS A 5 -10.20 -7.57 2.18
N ILE A 6 -9.82 -8.38 3.17
CA ILE A 6 -8.58 -8.21 3.93
C ILE A 6 -7.49 -9.06 3.26
N ILE A 7 -6.33 -8.47 3.02
CA ILE A 7 -5.14 -9.15 2.50
C ILE A 7 -4.08 -9.08 3.58
N LEU A 8 -3.58 -10.24 3.99
CA LEU A 8 -2.46 -10.36 4.92
C LEU A 8 -1.27 -10.94 4.17
N VAL A 9 -0.18 -10.18 4.09
CA VAL A 9 1.05 -10.57 3.40
C VAL A 9 2.13 -10.80 4.44
N ASN A 10 2.67 -12.01 4.50
CA ASN A 10 3.82 -12.31 5.34
C ASN A 10 5.10 -12.16 4.52
N LEU A 11 5.86 -11.09 4.77
CA LEU A 11 7.15 -10.80 4.14
C LEU A 11 8.34 -11.05 5.10
N SER A 12 8.18 -11.96 6.06
CA SER A 12 9.24 -12.26 7.02
C SER A 12 10.54 -12.66 6.29
N LYS A 13 11.60 -11.86 6.51
CA LYS A 13 12.93 -12.04 5.89
C LYS A 13 13.51 -13.43 6.18
N GLY A 14 13.17 -14.03 7.33
CA GLY A 14 13.60 -15.38 7.70
C GLY A 14 12.95 -16.50 6.88
N HIS A 15 11.82 -16.24 6.21
CA HIS A 15 11.11 -17.23 5.40
C HIS A 15 11.41 -17.07 3.90
N VAL A 16 11.29 -15.85 3.38
CA VAL A 16 11.42 -15.57 1.92
C VAL A 16 12.76 -14.99 1.51
N GLY A 17 13.61 -14.59 2.46
CA GLY A 17 14.85 -13.85 2.21
C GLY A 17 14.60 -12.35 2.07
N ALA A 18 15.60 -11.54 2.45
CA ALA A 18 15.46 -10.09 2.50
C ALA A 18 15.14 -9.47 1.12
N ASP A 19 15.92 -9.80 0.09
CA ASP A 19 15.75 -9.21 -1.25
C ASP A 19 14.38 -9.53 -1.85
N VAL A 20 13.90 -10.76 -1.68
CA VAL A 20 12.58 -11.18 -2.16
C VAL A 20 11.47 -10.47 -1.38
N ALA A 21 11.61 -10.34 -0.05
CA ALA A 21 10.66 -9.56 0.77
C ALA A 21 10.56 -8.11 0.28
N HIS A 22 11.69 -7.47 -0.04
CA HIS A 22 11.71 -6.12 -0.60
C HIS A 22 11.03 -6.06 -1.98
N ILE A 23 11.35 -6.97 -2.90
CA ILE A 23 10.73 -6.95 -4.24
C ILE A 23 9.22 -7.17 -4.14
N LEU A 24 8.79 -8.15 -3.35
CA LEU A 24 7.37 -8.42 -3.15
C LEU A 24 6.66 -7.23 -2.50
N GLY A 25 7.24 -6.63 -1.46
CA GLY A 25 6.68 -5.43 -0.82
C GLY A 25 6.49 -4.28 -1.82
N ALA A 26 7.49 -4.01 -2.65
CA ALA A 26 7.42 -2.97 -3.68
C ALA A 26 6.31 -3.26 -4.73
N ILE A 27 6.17 -4.52 -5.16
CA ILE A 27 5.10 -4.95 -6.08
C ILE A 27 3.73 -4.77 -5.43
N PHE A 28 3.57 -5.13 -4.16
CA PHE A 28 2.30 -4.96 -3.43
C PHE A 28 1.92 -3.49 -3.30
N ILE A 29 2.86 -2.63 -2.89
CA ILE A 29 2.63 -1.18 -2.79
C ILE A 29 2.23 -0.63 -4.16
N THR A 30 2.95 -0.97 -5.22
CA THR A 30 2.65 -0.50 -6.58
C THR A 30 1.27 -0.96 -7.05
N SER A 31 0.89 -2.21 -6.74
CA SER A 31 -0.42 -2.76 -7.08
C SER A 31 -1.55 -2.05 -6.33
N ILE A 32 -1.37 -1.79 -5.03
CA ILE A 32 -2.30 -1.02 -4.21
C ILE A 32 -2.49 0.39 -4.80
N THR A 33 -1.39 1.05 -5.15
CA THR A 33 -1.41 2.39 -5.75
C THR A 33 -2.16 2.39 -7.08
N SER A 34 -1.89 1.40 -7.96
CA SER A 34 -2.59 1.27 -9.24
C SER A 34 -4.11 1.08 -9.07
N VAL A 35 -4.53 0.22 -8.14
CA VAL A 35 -5.95 -0.01 -7.83
C VAL A 35 -6.60 1.21 -7.16
N ALA A 36 -5.85 2.00 -6.40
CA ALA A 36 -6.36 3.25 -5.85
C ALA A 36 -6.62 4.27 -6.95
N PHE A 37 -5.69 4.43 -7.89
CA PHE A 37 -5.83 5.35 -9.03
C PHE A 37 -6.92 4.94 -10.01
N SER A 38 -7.21 3.64 -10.15
CA SER A 38 -8.35 3.20 -10.96
C SER A 38 -9.72 3.64 -10.41
N ARG A 39 -9.77 4.23 -9.20
CA ARG A 39 -10.99 4.81 -8.60
C ARG A 39 -11.22 6.27 -8.98
N VAL A 40 -10.48 6.80 -9.96
CA VAL A 40 -10.62 8.19 -10.42
C VAL A 40 -12.04 8.53 -10.86
N ASP A 41 -12.73 7.57 -11.48
CA ASP A 41 -14.10 7.72 -11.96
C ASP A 41 -15.18 7.48 -10.88
N VAL A 42 -14.77 7.17 -9.65
CA VAL A 42 -15.68 6.98 -8.51
C VAL A 42 -15.77 8.29 -7.74
N ASP A 43 -16.98 8.79 -7.51
CA ASP A 43 -17.23 9.97 -6.70
C ASP A 43 -16.64 9.83 -5.29
N GLU A 44 -16.10 10.93 -4.75
CA GLU A 44 -15.40 10.90 -3.47
C GLU A 44 -16.27 10.36 -2.33
N GLY A 45 -17.57 10.66 -2.34
CA GLY A 45 -18.55 10.13 -1.37
C GLY A 45 -18.61 8.61 -1.34
N ASP A 46 -18.55 7.97 -2.51
CA ASP A 46 -18.75 6.54 -2.70
C ASP A 46 -17.46 5.72 -2.59
N ARG A 47 -16.30 6.40 -2.53
CA ARG A 47 -15.01 5.73 -2.27
C ARG A 47 -15.05 5.07 -0.90
N ASN A 48 -14.85 3.75 -0.89
CA ASN A 48 -14.69 3.00 0.35
C ASN A 48 -13.27 3.22 0.93
N PRO A 49 -13.16 3.67 2.19
CA PRO A 49 -11.87 3.82 2.85
C PRO A 49 -11.10 2.50 2.90
N PHE A 50 -9.80 2.56 2.66
CA PHE A 50 -8.90 1.41 2.76
C PHE A 50 -7.65 1.81 3.53
N MET A 51 -7.25 0.98 4.49
CA MET A 51 -6.07 1.25 5.33
C MET A 51 -5.02 0.17 5.09
N VAL A 52 -3.79 0.60 4.81
CA VAL A 52 -2.65 -0.28 4.60
C VAL A 52 -1.74 -0.16 5.80
N TYR A 53 -1.50 -1.29 6.46
CA TYR A 53 -0.57 -1.38 7.58
C TYR A 53 0.73 -1.96 7.09
N MET A 54 1.82 -1.24 7.31
CA MET A 54 3.15 -1.67 6.88
C MET A 54 4.09 -1.62 8.07
N ASP A 55 4.61 -2.80 8.39
CA ASP A 55 5.69 -2.97 9.37
C ASP A 55 7.05 -2.87 8.68
N GLU A 56 8.08 -2.52 9.43
CA GLU A 56 9.46 -2.31 8.95
C GLU A 56 9.58 -1.36 7.73
N ILE A 57 8.91 -0.20 7.76
CA ILE A 57 8.87 0.71 6.60
C ILE A 57 10.26 1.23 6.14
N HIS A 58 11.25 1.21 7.04
CA HIS A 58 12.62 1.65 6.77
C HIS A 58 13.25 0.92 5.56
N ASN A 59 12.76 -0.28 5.27
CA ASN A 59 13.14 -1.10 4.12
C ASN A 59 12.72 -0.49 2.75
N PHE A 60 11.79 0.45 2.75
CA PHE A 60 11.13 0.98 1.54
C PHE A 60 11.13 2.52 1.47
N THR A 61 11.71 3.21 2.46
CA THR A 61 11.65 4.67 2.57
C THR A 61 12.42 5.39 1.46
N THR A 62 11.72 5.78 0.41
CA THR A 62 12.17 6.74 -0.59
C THR A 62 11.33 8.01 -0.54
N LEU A 63 11.90 9.15 -0.97
CA LEU A 63 11.15 10.41 -1.10
C LEU A 63 9.93 10.28 -2.02
N SER A 64 10.00 9.44 -3.05
CA SER A 64 8.87 9.18 -3.95
C SER A 64 7.68 8.51 -3.25
N LEU A 65 7.93 7.69 -2.23
CA LEU A 65 6.88 7.01 -1.47
C LEU A 65 6.01 8.00 -0.69
N VAL A 66 6.61 9.06 -0.15
CA VAL A 66 5.92 10.11 0.62
C VAL A 66 4.95 10.90 -0.27
N ASN A 67 5.41 11.26 -1.47
CA ASN A 67 4.55 11.94 -2.46
C ASN A 67 3.38 11.04 -2.87
N MET A 68 3.66 9.76 -3.13
CA MET A 68 2.63 8.77 -3.48
C MET A 68 1.58 8.62 -2.36
N PHE A 69 1.98 8.54 -1.08
CA PHE A 69 1.02 8.47 0.03
C PHE A 69 0.10 9.68 0.08
N SER A 70 0.66 10.88 -0.16
CA SER A 70 -0.12 12.12 -0.18
C SER A 70 -1.18 12.13 -1.29
N GLU A 71 -0.88 11.54 -2.44
CA GLU A 71 -1.85 11.37 -3.52
C GLU A 71 -2.94 10.35 -3.18
N LEU A 72 -2.56 9.23 -2.54
CA LEU A 72 -3.46 8.14 -2.21
C LEU A 72 -4.52 8.50 -1.17
N LEU A 73 -4.25 9.48 -0.30
CA LEU A 73 -5.25 10.04 0.61
C LEU A 73 -6.48 10.60 -0.13
N LYS A 74 -6.29 11.18 -1.33
CA LYS A 74 -7.39 11.67 -2.18
C LYS A 74 -8.33 10.54 -2.64
N PHE A 75 -7.82 9.31 -2.70
CA PHE A 75 -8.57 8.10 -3.07
C PHE A 75 -9.08 7.32 -1.85
N LYS A 76 -9.07 7.95 -0.66
CA LYS A 76 -9.37 7.35 0.65
C LYS A 76 -8.54 6.09 0.94
N VAL A 77 -7.30 6.06 0.49
CA VAL A 77 -6.33 5.02 0.83
C VAL A 77 -5.32 5.62 1.81
N GLY A 78 -5.38 5.17 3.07
CA GLY A 78 -4.49 5.59 4.14
C GLY A 78 -3.40 4.56 4.42
N PHE A 79 -2.34 5.02 5.07
CA PHE A 79 -1.21 4.19 5.47
C PHE A 79 -0.92 4.38 6.97
N VAL A 80 -0.67 3.27 7.66
CA VAL A 80 -0.10 3.25 9.01
C VAL A 80 1.26 2.59 8.90
N LEU A 81 2.29 3.36 9.22
CA LEU A 81 3.68 2.94 9.12
C LEU A 81 4.20 2.65 10.52
N VAL A 82 4.72 1.45 10.71
CA VAL A 82 5.39 1.04 11.94
C VAL A 82 6.89 0.88 11.62
N TYR A 83 7.72 1.36 12.54
CA TYR A 83 9.18 1.40 12.41
C TYR A 83 9.84 0.20 13.05
#